data_AF-A0AAQ2Q9K2-F1
#
_entry.id   AF-A0AAQ2Q9K2-F1
#
_cell.length_a   1.000
_cell.length_b   1.000
_cell.length_c   1.000
_cell.angle_alpha   90.00
_cell.angle_beta   90.00
_cell.angle_gamma   90.00
#
_symmetry.space_group_name_H-M   'P 1'
#
loop_
_entity.id
_entity.type
_entity.pdbx_description
1 polymer ?
#
loop_
_entity_poly.entity_id
_entity_poly.type
_entity_poly.pdbx_seq_one_letter_code
_entity_poly.pdbx_strand_id
1 'polypeptide(L)' 'MAVVERTFVIDESIAKQLDELVLFDEQSEFVSEVLAKQIYQINKEKLLKKMQTLRQSDKVPDGISTTDMIYQLRQGGQV' A
#
# COMPACT_ATOMS: atom_id res chain seq x y z
N MET A 1 -19.01 -2.36 -5.34
CA MET A 1 -17.60 -2.73 -5.65
C MET A 1 -17.61 -4.16 -6.15
N ALA A 2 -16.90 -4.47 -7.24
CA ALA A 2 -16.79 -5.86 -7.70
C ALA A 2 -15.80 -6.61 -6.81
N VAL A 3 -16.20 -7.76 -6.27
CA VAL A 3 -15.32 -8.67 -5.55
C VAL A 3 -14.59 -9.52 -6.60
N VAL A 4 -13.26 -9.57 -6.52
CA VAL A 4 -12.43 -10.39 -7.41
C VAL A 4 -11.82 -11.48 -6.56
N GLU A 5 -12.27 -12.71 -6.77
CA GLU A 5 -11.72 -13.88 -6.10
C GLU A 5 -10.34 -14.22 -6.68
N ARG A 6 -9.39 -14.53 -5.79
CA ARG A 6 -8.05 -14.96 -6.16
C ARG A 6 -7.63 -16.14 -5.31
N THR A 7 -7.12 -17.17 -5.97
CA THR A 7 -6.48 -18.30 -5.31
C THR A 7 -5.00 -18.00 -5.11
N PHE A 8 -4.49 -18.22 -3.90
CA PHE A 8 -3.07 -18.08 -3.57
C PHE A 8 -2.64 -19.25 -2.69
N VAL A 9 -1.33 -19.49 -2.67
CA VAL A 9 -0.70 -20.52 -1.84
C VAL A 9 0.08 -19.80 -0.74
N ILE A 10 -0.10 -20.26 0.50
CA ILE A 10 0.66 -19.78 1.67
C ILE A 10 1.49 -20.92 2.24
N ASP A 11 2.49 -20.54 3.04
CA ASP A 11 3.30 -21.50 3.79
C ASP A 11 2.43 -22.26 4.82
N GLU A 12 2.74 -23.54 5.03
CA GLU A 12 2.01 -24.39 5.98
C GLU A 12 2.03 -23.83 7.40
N SER A 13 3.15 -23.23 7.82
CA SER A 13 3.25 -22.62 9.15
C SER A 13 2.29 -21.43 9.32
N ILE A 14 2.08 -20.67 8.25
CA ILE A 14 1.16 -19.53 8.24
C ILE A 14 -0.28 -20.03 8.21
N ALA A 15 -0.57 -21.08 7.43
CA ALA A 15 -1.89 -21.71 7.40
C ALA A 15 -2.31 -22.20 8.80
N LYS A 16 -1.42 -22.90 9.51
CA LYS A 16 -1.69 -23.35 10.89
C LYS A 16 -1.96 -22.20 11.84
N GLN A 17 -1.18 -21.12 11.76
CA GLN A 17 -1.41 -19.94 12.58
C GLN A 17 -2.75 -19.26 12.24
N LEU A 18 -3.13 -19.24 10.97
CA LEU A 18 -4.42 -18.69 10.54
C LEU A 18 -5.59 -19.53 11.09
N ASP A 19 -5.47 -20.86 11.04
CA ASP A 19 -6.43 -21.80 11.60
C ASP A 19 -6.58 -21.65 13.12
N GLU A 20 -5.51 -21.31 13.84
CA GLU A 20 -5.53 -21.06 15.29
C GLU A 20 -6.15 -19.70 15.66
N LEU A 21 -6.04 -18.71 14.79
CA LEU A 21 -6.43 -17.32 15.08
C LEU A 21 -7.87 -17.00 14.64
N VAL A 22 -8.38 -17.66 13.61
CA VAL A 22 -9.62 -17.28 12.92
C VAL A 22 -10.40 -18.51 12.50
N LEU A 23 -11.74 -18.46 12.64
CA LEU A 23 -12.62 -19.52 12.16
C LEU A 23 -12.54 -19.65 10.63
N PHE A 24 -12.68 -20.89 10.13
CA PHE A 24 -12.49 -21.21 8.70
C PHE A 24 -13.32 -20.32 7.75
N ASP A 25 -14.57 -20.01 8.11
CA ASP A 25 -15.48 -19.18 7.32
C ASP A 25 -15.11 -17.68 7.30
N GLU A 26 -14.31 -17.23 8.26
CA GLU A 26 -13.87 -15.83 8.41
C GLU A 26 -12.44 -15.61 7.85
N GLN A 27 -11.70 -16.67 7.53
CA GLN A 27 -10.30 -16.56 7.08
C GLN A 27 -10.14 -15.68 5.83
N SER A 28 -11.06 -15.79 4.87
CA SER A 28 -10.98 -15.02 3.62
C SER A 28 -11.16 -13.52 3.86
N GLU A 29 -12.07 -13.15 4.76
CA GLU A 29 -12.30 -11.76 5.17
C GLU A 29 -11.08 -11.22 5.92
N PHE A 30 -10.59 -11.99 6.90
CA PHE A 30 -9.41 -11.64 7.68
C PHE A 30 -8.18 -11.41 6.80
N VAL A 31 -7.87 -12.34 5.89
CA VAL A 31 -6.74 -12.20 4.96
C VAL A 31 -6.92 -10.98 4.07
N SER A 32 -8.14 -10.73 3.58
CA SER A 32 -8.43 -9.55 2.76
C SER A 32 -8.18 -8.24 3.52
N GLU A 33 -8.60 -8.15 4.78
CA GLU A 33 -8.33 -6.97 5.61
C GLU A 33 -6.84 -6.75 5.88
N VAL A 34 -6.12 -7.81 6.23
CA VAL A 34 -4.68 -7.73 6.51
C VAL A 34 -3.92 -7.30 5.26
N LEU A 35 -4.25 -7.88 4.10
CA LEU A 35 -3.66 -7.48 2.83
C LEU A 35 -3.98 -6.01 2.49
N ALA A 36 -5.21 -5.55 2.71
CA ALA A 36 -5.57 -4.16 2.48
C ALA A 36 -4.76 -3.19 3.37
N LYS A 37 -4.62 -3.51 4.66
CA LYS A 37 -3.80 -2.74 5.61
C LYS A 37 -2.34 -2.71 5.18
N GLN A 38 -1.78 -3.84 4.75
CA GLN A 38 -0.39 -3.92 4.31
C GLN A 38 -0.13 -3.13 3.03
N ILE A 39 -1.04 -3.23 2.03
CA ILE A 39 -0.96 -2.44 0.79
C ILE A 39 -1.03 -0.94 1.10
N TYR A 40 -1.92 -0.53 2.00
CA TYR A 40 -2.00 0.86 2.43
C TYR A 40 -0.69 1.35 3.06
N GLN A 41 -0.07 0.56 3.94
CA GLN A 41 1.22 0.89 4.55
C GLN A 41 2.33 1.01 3.50
N ILE A 42 2.45 0.04 2.60
CA ILE A 42 3.44 0.06 1.51
C ILE A 42 3.26 1.32 0.65
N ASN A 43 2.02 1.68 0.32
CA ASN A 43 1.73 2.87 -0.48
C ASN A 43 2.06 4.16 0.28
N LYS A 44 1.77 4.23 1.58
CA LYS A 44 2.14 5.35 2.44
C LYS A 44 3.66 5.54 2.48
N GLU A 45 4.42 4.46 2.66
CA GLU A 45 5.89 4.52 2.67
C GLU A 45 6.46 4.96 1.32
N LYS A 46 5.95 4.43 0.22
CA LYS A 46 6.32 4.86 -1.14
C LYS A 46 6.06 6.36 -1.33
N LEU A 47 4.91 6.85 -0.87
CA LEU A 47 4.57 8.28 -0.95
C LEU A 47 5.54 9.13 -0.13
N LEU A 48 5.82 8.75 1.12
CA LEU A 48 6.75 9.47 1.98
C LEU A 48 8.17 9.51 1.39
N LYS A 49 8.66 8.40 0.81
CA LYS A 49 9.95 8.38 0.10
C LYS A 49 9.97 9.32 -1.12
N LYS A 50 8.89 9.34 -1.92
CA LYS A 50 8.77 10.30 -3.04
C LYS A 50 8.81 11.74 -2.53
N MET A 51 8.07 12.06 -1.47
CA MET A 51 8.07 13.40 -0.86
C MET A 51 9.46 13.80 -0.34
N GLN A 52 10.17 12.90 0.32
CA GLN A 52 11.52 13.16 0.80
C GLN A 52 12.49 13.41 -0.36
N THR A 53 12.40 12.61 -1.42
CA THR A 53 13.23 12.78 -2.62
C THR A 53 12.98 14.14 -3.29
N LEU A 54 11.71 14.57 -3.37
CA LEU A 54 11.36 15.89 -3.91
C LEU A 54 11.89 17.04 -3.04
N ARG A 55 11.89 16.88 -1.71
CA ARG A 55 12.46 17.87 -0.78
C ARG A 55 13.98 17.94 -0.80
N GLN A 56 14.65 16.82 -1.06
CA GLN A 56 16.12 16.72 -1.14
C GLN A 56 16.67 17.04 -2.53
N SER A 57 15.82 17.11 -3.54
CA SER A 57 16.19 17.65 -4.84
C SER A 57 16.38 19.16 -4.70
N ASP A 58 17.61 19.59 -4.40
CA ASP A 58 18.12 20.98 -4.38
C ASP A 58 18.05 21.71 -5.75
N LYS A 59 17.10 21.31 -6.59
CA LYS A 59 16.63 22.01 -7.79
C LYS A 59 15.15 22.34 -7.65
N VAL A 60 14.71 22.81 -6.49
CA VAL A 60 13.46 23.56 -6.41
C VAL A 60 13.81 24.97 -6.90
N PRO A 61 13.42 25.40 -8.10
CA PRO A 61 13.50 26.81 -8.45
C PRO A 61 12.64 27.55 -7.44
N ASP A 62 13.15 28.65 -6.87
CA ASP A 62 12.38 29.52 -5.98
C ASP A 62 10.97 29.73 -6.54
N GLY A 63 9.95 29.18 -5.88
CA GLY A 63 8.55 29.38 -6.26
C GLY A 63 7.64 28.15 -6.42
N ILE A 64 8.13 26.90 -6.32
CA ILE A 64 7.23 25.73 -6.36
C ILE A 64 6.46 25.63 -5.03
N SER A 65 5.16 25.86 -5.08
CA SER A 65 4.27 25.76 -3.92
C SER A 65 4.14 24.31 -3.46
N THR A 66 3.87 24.09 -2.17
CA THR A 66 3.52 22.76 -1.62
C THR A 66 2.40 22.08 -2.43
N THR A 67 1.50 22.88 -3.02
CA THR A 67 0.43 22.41 -3.92
C THR A 67 0.97 21.78 -5.22
N ASP A 68 2.03 22.33 -5.79
CA ASP A 68 2.65 21.82 -7.02
C ASP A 68 3.39 20.50 -6.79
N MET A 69 3.99 20.32 -5.61
CA MET A 69 4.59 19.03 -5.22
C MET A 69 3.53 17.94 -5.10
N ILE A 70 2.35 18.25 -4.52
CA ILE A 70 1.23 17.31 -4.42
C ILE A 70 0.70 16.96 -5.83
N TYR A 71 0.68 17.92 -6.75
CA TYR A 71 0.26 17.70 -8.14
C TYR A 71 1.19 16.72 -8.87
N GLN A 72 2.51 16.86 -8.71
CA GLN A 72 3.49 15.94 -9.30
C GLN A 72 3.37 14.50 -8.76
N LEU A 73 3.08 14.33 -7.47
CA LEU A 73 2.87 13.01 -6.87
C LEU A 73 1.64 12.29 -7.44
N ARG A 74 0.60 13.05 -7.80
CA ARG A 74 -0.62 12.51 -8.41
C ARG A 74 -0.38 12.08 -9.87
N GLN A 75 0.49 12.77 -10.60
CA GLN A 75 0.82 12.42 -11.99
C GLN A 75 1.82 11.27 -12.10
N GLY A 76 2.79 11.14 -11.18
CA GLY A 76 3.78 10.06 -11.17
C GLY A 76 3.27 8.66 -10.76
N GLY A 77 1.96 8.43 -10.86
CA GLY A 77 1.27 7.14 -10.67
C GLY A 77 0.59 6.60 -11.93
N GLN A 78 0.73 7.28 -13.07
CA GLN A 78 0.29 6.81 -14.38
C GLN A 78 1.50 6.35 -15.20
N VAL A 79 1.95 5.10 -14.97
CA VAL A 79 2.76 4.28 -15.88
C VAL A 79 2.55 2.82 -15.51
#